data_AF-A0A4U6S0N5-F1
#
_entry.id   AF-A0A4U6S0N5-F1
#
_cell.length_a   1.000
_cell.length_b   1.000
_cell.length_c   1.000
_cell.angle_alpha   90.00
_cell.angle_beta   90.00
_cell.angle_gamma   90.00
#
_symmetry.space_group_name_H-M   'P 1'
#
loop_
_entity.id
_entity.type
_entity.pdbx_description
1 polymer ?
#
loop_
_entity_poly.entity_id
_entity_poly.type
_entity_poly.pdbx_seq_one_letter_code
_entity_poly.pdbx_strand_id
1 'polypeptide(L)' 'MVEKVMNNPAYWRDRAARTRAKADSFRYQDSRANLLKIAEEYDRLANYAEQQLLHAPTMKLSGQSP' A
#
# COMPACT_ATOMS: atom_id res chain seq x y z
N MET A 1 -5.03 15.01 5.21
CA MET A 1 -5.75 13.71 5.09
C MET A 1 -5.07 12.70 4.15
N VAL A 2 -4.02 13.06 3.41
CA VAL A 2 -3.32 12.14 2.46
C VAL A 2 -2.35 11.19 3.18
N GLU A 3 -1.73 11.64 4.27
CA GLU A 3 -0.77 10.85 5.07
C GLU A 3 -1.39 9.58 5.66
N LYS A 4 -2.67 9.64 6.06
CA LYS A 4 -3.39 8.48 6.61
C LYS A 4 -3.60 7.38 5.58
N VAL A 5 -3.61 7.72 4.29
CA VAL A 5 -3.76 6.77 3.18
C VAL A 5 -2.40 6.17 2.82
N MET A 6 -1.34 6.97 2.82
CA MET A 6 0.02 6.49 2.49
C MET A 6 0.56 5.49 3.51
N ASN A 7 0.21 5.64 4.79
CA ASN A 7 0.64 4.73 5.85
C ASN A 7 -0.35 3.57 6.12
N ASN A 8 -1.37 3.38 5.26
CA ASN A 8 -2.32 2.29 5.42
C ASN A 8 -1.97 1.13 4.46
N PRO A 9 -1.38 0.03 4.96
CA PRO A 9 -1.02 -1.09 4.10
C PRO A 9 -2.24 -1.77 3.48
N ALA A 10 -3.36 -1.87 4.19
CA ALA A 10 -4.57 -2.49 3.68
C ALA A 10 -5.14 -1.73 2.47
N TYR A 11 -5.05 -0.40 2.47
CA TYR A 11 -5.44 0.42 1.32
C TYR A 11 -4.62 0.08 0.07
N TRP A 12 -3.30 -0.05 0.23
CA TRP A 12 -2.40 -0.38 -0.87
C TRP A 12 -2.61 -1.81 -1.38
N ARG A 13 -2.83 -2.78 -0.49
CA ARG A 13 -3.20 -4.17 -0.88
C ARG A 13 -4.48 -4.22 -1.69
N ASP A 14 -5.50 -3.51 -1.24
CA ASP A 14 -6.80 -3.41 -1.90
C ASP A 14 -6.70 -2.73 -3.28
N ARG A 15 -5.84 -1.70 -3.43
CA ARG A 15 -5.50 -1.12 -4.75
C ARG A 15 -4.77 -2.11 -5.65
N ALA A 16 -3.81 -2.88 -5.12
CA ALA A 16 -3.09 -3.91 -5.87
C ALA A 16 -4.07 -4.98 -6.39
N ALA A 17 -4.94 -5.50 -5.52
CA ALA A 17 -5.94 -6.50 -5.86
C ALA A 17 -6.90 -6.04 -6.96
N ARG A 18 -7.47 -4.84 -6.85
CA ARG A 18 -8.33 -4.27 -7.89
C ARG A 18 -7.60 -4.07 -9.22
N THR A 19 -6.33 -3.69 -9.17
CA THR A 19 -5.54 -3.48 -10.38
C THR A 19 -5.24 -4.80 -11.09
N ARG A 20 -4.97 -5.88 -10.34
CA ARG A 20 -4.85 -7.25 -10.89
C ARG A 20 -6.15 -7.74 -11.51
N ALA A 21 -7.28 -7.55 -10.81
CA ALA A 21 -8.60 -7.91 -11.35
C ALA A 21 -8.88 -7.16 -12.66
N LYS A 22 -8.52 -5.88 -12.72
CA LYS A 22 -8.60 -5.10 -13.96
C LYS A 22 -7.67 -5.68 -15.03
N ALA A 23 -6.42 -6.03 -14.71
CA ALA A 23 -5.47 -6.61 -15.65
C ALA A 23 -5.98 -7.94 -16.26
N ASP A 24 -6.70 -8.74 -15.47
CA ASP A 24 -7.28 -10.00 -15.92
C ASP A 24 -8.33 -9.81 -17.02
N SER A 25 -9.12 -8.74 -16.93
CA SER A 25 -10.13 -8.38 -17.94
C SER A 25 -9.56 -7.73 -19.21
N PHE A 26 -8.25 -7.47 -19.31
CA PHE A 26 -7.66 -6.82 -20.48
C PHE A 26 -7.22 -7.80 -21.56
N ARG A 27 -7.72 -7.57 -22.78
CA ARG A 27 -7.40 -8.37 -23.98
C ARG A 27 -5.99 -8.15 -24.52
N TYR A 28 -5.45 -6.94 -24.35
CA TYR A 28 -4.13 -6.56 -24.88
C TYR A 28 -3.03 -6.90 -23.88
N GLN A 29 -2.07 -7.72 -24.31
CA GLN A 29 -1.00 -8.24 -23.45
C GLN A 29 -0.13 -7.12 -22.86
N ASP A 30 0.22 -6.09 -23.64
CA ASP A 30 1.02 -4.96 -23.16
C ASP A 30 0.29 -4.14 -22.08
N SER A 31 -0.99 -3.89 -22.28
CA SER A 31 -1.82 -3.17 -21.29
C SER A 31 -1.98 -3.99 -20.01
N ARG A 32 -2.17 -5.31 -20.13
CA ARG A 32 -2.19 -6.24 -18.99
C ARG A 32 -0.87 -6.20 -18.24
N ALA A 33 0.26 -6.30 -18.94
CA ALA A 33 1.59 -6.25 -18.34
C ALA A 33 1.83 -4.94 -17.59
N ASN A 34 1.39 -3.80 -18.15
CA ASN A 34 1.50 -2.51 -17.46
C ASN A 34 0.65 -2.45 -16.18
N LEU A 35 -0.59 -2.96 -16.21
CA LEU A 35 -1.45 -3.01 -15.03
C LEU A 35 -0.86 -3.91 -13.94
N LEU A 36 -0.24 -5.03 -14.30
CA LEU A 36 0.44 -5.90 -13.33
C LEU A 36 1.62 -5.19 -12.66
N LYS A 37 2.45 -4.45 -13.43
CA LYS A 37 3.53 -3.63 -12.88
C LYS A 37 3.02 -2.58 -11.88
N ILE A 38 1.89 -1.95 -12.18
CA ILE A 38 1.25 -0.99 -11.26
C ILE A 38 0.76 -1.69 -9.99
N ALA A 39 0.19 -2.89 -10.10
CA ALA A 39 -0.23 -3.66 -8.93
C ALA A 39 0.96 -4.07 -8.04
N GLU A 40 2.09 -4.45 -8.64
CA GLU A 40 3.33 -4.73 -7.91
C GLU A 40 3.84 -3.50 -7.17
N GLU A 41 3.75 -2.30 -7.78
CA GLU A 41 4.12 -1.06 -7.10
C GLU A 41 3.24 -0.78 -5.88
N TYR A 42 1.94 -1.05 -5.98
CA TYR A 42 1.06 -0.96 -4.82
C TYR A 42 1.43 -1.95 -3.72
N ASP A 43 1.86 -3.18 -4.04
CA ASP A 43 2.35 -4.10 -3.01
C ASP A 43 3.65 -3.62 -2.37
N ARG A 44 4.55 -2.97 -3.11
CA ARG A 44 5.76 -2.34 -2.54
C ARG A 44 5.39 -1.24 -1.54
N LEU A 45 4.41 -0.40 -1.89
CA LEU A 45 3.89 0.63 -0.98
C LEU A 45 3.21 0.03 0.25
N ALA A 46 2.47 -1.08 0.08
CA ALA A 46 1.87 -1.81 1.20
C ALA A 46 2.96 -2.31 2.16
N ASN A 47 3.97 -3.01 1.64
CA ASN A 47 5.09 -3.51 2.43
C ASN A 47 5.82 -2.37 3.15
N TYR A 48 6.04 -1.24 2.48
CA TYR A 48 6.66 -0.07 3.10
C TYR A 48 5.81 0.50 4.24
N ALA A 49 4.49 0.60 4.06
CA ALA A 49 3.58 1.01 5.12
C ALA A 49 3.56 0.02 6.30
N GLU A 50 3.59 -1.29 6.05
CA GLU A 50 3.71 -2.32 7.10
C GLU A 50 5.02 -2.16 7.87
N GLN A 51 6.14 -1.95 7.19
CA GLN A 51 7.43 -1.69 7.82
C GLN A 51 7.40 -0.42 8.67
N GLN A 52 6.82 0.67 8.17
CA GLN A 52 6.68 1.90 8.95
C GLN A 52 5.82 1.70 10.19
N LEU A 53 4.76 0.88 10.13
CA LEU A 53 3.94 0.55 11.31
C LEU A 53 4.71 -0.31 12.34
N LEU A 54 5.55 -1.23 11.87
CA LEU A 54 6.40 -2.08 12.73
C LEU A 54 7.54 -1.29 13.38
N HIS A 55 8.10 -0.33 12.65
CA HIS A 55 9.21 0.51 13.09
C HIS A 55 8.79 1.82 13.74
N ALA A 56 7.49 2.13 13.76
CA ALA A 56 6.97 3.25 14.52
C ALA A 56 7.34 3.00 15.99
N PRO A 57 8.25 3.78 16.59
CA PRO A 57 8.50 3.66 18.01
C PRO A 57 7.14 3.88 18.69
N THR A 58 6.83 3.09 19.71
CA THR A 58 5.80 3.35 20.71
C THR A 58 6.12 4.67 21.39
N MET A 59 5.95 5.78 20.67
CA MET A 59 6.28 7.13 21.09
C MET A 59 5.00 7.82 21.52
N LYS A 60 4.21 7.13 22.35
CA LYS A 60 3.21 7.69 23.26
C LYS A 60 3.03 6.70 24.42
N LEU A 61 3.79 6.90 25.50
CA LEU A 61 3.40 6.68 26.91
C LEU A 61 4.63 6.88 27.82
N SER A 62 5.30 8.03 27.71
CA SER A 62 6.18 8.53 28.78
C SER A 62 6.37 10.04 28.62
N GLY A 63 5.99 10.79 29.66
CA GLY A 63 5.99 12.26 29.73
C GLY A 63 4.56 12.79 29.92
N GLN A 64 3.91 12.60 31.07
CA GLN A 64 4.09 13.35 32.33
C GLN A 64 3.92 14.87 32.13
N SER A 65 3.02 15.47 32.92
CA SER A 65 3.18 16.84 33.40
C SER A 65 2.58 16.95 34.82
N PRO A 66 3.06 17.93 35.61
CA PRO A 66 3.30 17.84 37.06
C PRO A 66 2.06 17.94 37.95
#